data_AF-F7JQW6-F1
#
_entry.id   AF-F7JQW6-F1
#
_cell.length_a   1.000
_cell.length_b   1.000
_cell.length_c   1.000
_cell.angle_alpha   90.00
_cell.angle_beta   90.00
_cell.angle_gamma   90.00
#
_symmetry.space_group_name_H-M   'P 1'
#
loop_
_entity.id
_entity.type
_entity.pdbx_description
1 polymer ?
#
loop_
_entity_poly.entity_id
_entity_poly.type
_entity_poly.pdbx_seq_one_letter_code
_entity_poly.pdbx_strand_id
1 'polypeptide(L)'
;MSWVDKAHRRNKVARDVEKVLKDKRFIEASNRREEQAVLQSMCWMAFIGCEYLEMQHRYKKNGMEKFLKFLKGRMEEIGDDEQYFKDVIEYYKSTYDLDVATIMGVKIG
;
A
#
# COMPACT_ATOMS: atom_id res chain seq x y z
N MET A 1 27.26 26.78 27.37
CA MET A 1 27.03 26.60 25.93
C MET A 1 26.02 27.66 25.50
N SER A 2 26.37 28.58 24.59
CA SER A 2 25.54 29.76 24.28
C SER A 2 24.28 29.39 23.47
N TRP A 3 23.20 30.16 23.63
CA TRP A 3 21.99 30.05 22.81
C TRP A 3 22.29 30.17 21.31
N VAL A 4 23.30 30.99 20.96
CA VAL A 4 23.78 31.17 19.59
C VAL A 4 24.42 29.88 19.05
N ASP A 5 25.22 29.18 19.87
CA ASP A 5 25.82 27.90 19.48
C ASP A 5 24.78 26.79 19.30
N LYS A 6 23.65 26.87 20.01
CA LYS A 6 22.54 25.92 19.90
C LYS A 6 21.76 26.17 18.61
N ALA A 7 21.47 27.43 18.29
CA ALA A 7 20.80 27.82 17.05
C ALA A 7 21.67 27.48 15.81
N HIS A 8 22.97 27.75 15.88
CA HIS A 8 23.87 27.48 14.77
C HIS A 8 24.01 25.98 14.48
N ARG A 9 24.02 25.13 15.51
CA ARG A 9 23.99 23.67 15.36
C ARG A 9 22.67 23.16 14.79
N ARG A 10 21.51 23.66 15.25
CA ARG A 10 20.22 23.28 14.65
C ARG A 10 20.16 23.64 13.17
N ASN A 11 20.63 24.82 12.79
CA ASN A 11 20.67 25.25 11.38
C ASN A 11 21.67 24.48 10.53
N LYS A 12 22.72 23.92 11.14
CA LYS A 12 23.66 23.02 10.44
C LYS A 12 23.02 21.65 10.21
N VAL A 13 22.43 21.06 11.25
CA VAL A 13 21.68 19.79 11.16
C VAL A 13 20.55 19.88 10.13
N ALA A 14 19.77 20.96 10.13
CA ALA A 14 18.68 21.15 9.17
C ALA A 14 19.19 21.18 7.71
N ARG A 15 20.31 21.87 7.45
CA ARG A 15 20.93 21.92 6.11
C ARG A 15 21.53 20.57 5.70
N ASP A 16 22.11 19.84 6.64
CA ASP A 16 22.68 18.52 6.36
C ASP A 16 21.57 17.49 6.09
N VAL A 17 20.46 17.55 6.82
CA VAL A 17 19.24 16.76 6.53
C VAL A 17 18.67 17.13 5.16
N GLU A 18 18.55 18.41 4.83
CA GLU A 18 18.05 18.86 3.53
C GLU A 18 18.93 18.37 2.37
N LYS A 19 20.25 18.32 2.56
CA LYS A 19 21.18 17.74 1.57
C LYS A 19 21.00 16.24 1.40
N VAL A 20 20.79 15.50 2.50
CA VAL A 20 20.54 14.05 2.45
C VAL A 20 19.20 13.75 1.77
N LEU A 21 18.15 14.51 2.07
CA LEU A 21 16.83 14.36 1.45
C LEU A 21 16.84 14.67 -0.06
N LYS A 22 17.78 15.50 -0.52
CA LYS A 22 17.99 15.81 -1.95
C LYS A 22 19.04 14.90 -2.62
N ASP A 23 19.67 13.98 -1.89
CA ASP A 23 20.60 13.01 -2.46
C ASP A 23 19.82 11.94 -3.24
N LYS A 24 20.13 11.81 -4.53
CA LYS A 24 19.50 10.82 -5.43
C LYS A 24 19.57 9.40 -4.88
N ARG A 25 20.67 9.02 -4.22
CA ARG A 25 20.84 7.67 -3.63
C ARG A 25 19.90 7.45 -2.46
N PHE A 26 19.64 8.49 -1.67
CA PHE A 26 18.69 8.41 -0.56
C PHE A 26 17.25 8.30 -1.08
N ILE A 27 16.89 9.11 -2.09
CA ILE A 27 15.59 9.05 -2.75
C ILE A 27 15.35 7.67 -3.36
N GLU A 28 16.30 7.15 -4.14
CA GLU A 28 16.19 5.82 -4.76
C GLU A 28 16.06 4.70 -3.71
N ALA A 29 16.82 4.78 -2.61
CA ALA A 29 16.72 3.81 -1.52
C ALA A 29 15.37 3.90 -0.78
N SER A 30 14.82 5.12 -0.63
CA SER A 30 13.48 5.32 -0.06
C SER A 30 12.40 4.75 -0.96
N ASN A 31 12.43 5.08 -2.25
CA ASN A 31 11.49 4.57 -3.25
C ASN A 31 11.50 3.04 -3.32
N ARG A 32 12.69 2.42 -3.32
CA ARG A 32 12.80 0.94 -3.27
C ARG A 32 12.17 0.33 -2.02
N ARG A 33 12.30 0.99 -0.87
CA ARG A 33 11.67 0.51 0.38
C ARG A 33 10.16 0.63 0.31
N GLU A 34 9.66 1.73 -0.23
CA GLU A 34 8.22 1.93 -0.44
C GLU A 34 7.66 0.91 -1.43
N GLU A 35 8.31 0.71 -2.58
CA GLU A 35 7.95 -0.31 -3.57
C GLU A 35 7.93 -1.72 -2.94
N GLN A 36 8.94 -2.07 -2.14
CA GLN A 36 8.98 -3.35 -1.42
C GLN A 36 7.86 -3.48 -0.38
N ALA A 37 7.55 -2.42 0.35
CA ALA A 37 6.48 -2.42 1.34
C ALA A 37 5.10 -2.60 0.69
N VAL A 38 4.87 -1.94 -0.45
CA VAL A 38 3.66 -2.11 -1.27
C VAL A 38 3.55 -3.54 -1.77
N LEU A 39 4.62 -4.08 -2.38
CA LEU A 39 4.65 -5.45 -2.87
C LEU A 39 4.39 -6.46 -1.74
N GLN A 40 5.01 -6.27 -0.58
CA GLN A 40 4.81 -7.14 0.58
C GLN A 40 3.36 -7.10 1.09
N SER A 41 2.76 -5.91 1.14
CA SER A 41 1.36 -5.74 1.53
C SER A 41 0.41 -6.45 0.54
N MET A 42 0.70 -6.35 -0.75
CA MET A 42 -0.04 -7.06 -1.80
C MET A 42 0.08 -8.58 -1.66
N CYS A 43 1.28 -9.10 -1.39
CA CYS A 43 1.48 -10.52 -1.14
C CYS A 43 0.72 -11.01 0.08
N TRP A 44 0.68 -10.23 1.17
CA TRP A 44 -0.11 -10.58 2.36
C TRP A 44 -1.60 -10.69 2.05
N MET A 45 -2.17 -9.73 1.31
CA MET A 45 -3.57 -9.81 0.88
C MET A 45 -3.84 -11.05 0.02
N ALA A 46 -2.92 -11.39 -0.89
CA ALA A 46 -3.04 -12.61 -1.70
C ALA A 46 -3.01 -13.88 -0.84
N PHE A 47 -2.15 -13.93 0.19
CA PHE A 47 -2.08 -15.07 1.10
C PHE A 47 -3.32 -15.20 1.98
N ILE A 48 -3.82 -14.10 2.55
CA ILE A 48 -5.07 -14.10 3.33
C ILE A 48 -6.24 -14.59 2.47
N GLY A 49 -6.34 -14.12 1.23
CA GLY A 49 -7.36 -14.58 0.28
C GLY A 49 -7.25 -16.08 0.00
N CYS A 50 -6.04 -16.57 -0.22
CA CYS A 50 -5.76 -18.00 -0.34
C CYS A 50 -6.22 -18.78 0.91
N GLU A 51 -5.78 -18.38 2.11
CA GLU A 51 -6.17 -19.02 3.37
C GLU A 51 -7.69 -19.09 3.52
N TYR A 52 -8.39 -17.98 3.26
CA TYR A 52 -9.85 -17.93 3.28
C TYR A 52 -10.48 -18.93 2.29
N LEU A 53 -10.01 -18.96 1.04
CA LEU A 53 -10.51 -19.88 0.00
C LEU A 53 -10.23 -21.35 0.34
N GLU A 54 -9.07 -21.66 0.92
CA GLU A 54 -8.76 -23.00 1.39
C GLU A 54 -9.65 -23.41 2.56
N MET A 55 -9.77 -22.56 3.57
CA MET A 55 -10.50 -22.89 4.81
C MET A 55 -12.01 -22.94 4.60
N GLN A 56 -12.58 -21.96 3.92
CA GLN A 56 -14.04 -21.80 3.78
C GLN A 56 -14.59 -22.53 2.56
N HIS A 57 -13.81 -22.59 1.48
CA HIS A 57 -14.26 -23.12 0.19
C HIS A 57 -13.50 -24.38 -0.26
N ARG A 58 -12.56 -24.88 0.56
CA ARG A 58 -11.78 -26.11 0.32
C ARG A 58 -11.01 -26.08 -1.00
N TYR A 59 -10.63 -24.88 -1.47
CA TYR A 59 -9.84 -24.74 -2.67
C TYR A 59 -8.52 -25.52 -2.51
N LYS A 60 -8.13 -26.20 -3.59
CA LYS A 60 -6.85 -26.90 -3.71
C LYS A 60 -5.96 -26.15 -4.69
N LYS A 61 -4.73 -26.64 -4.90
CA LYS A 61 -3.71 -26.03 -5.76
C LYS A 61 -4.28 -25.34 -7.02
N ASN A 62 -5.05 -26.05 -7.84
CA ASN A 62 -5.59 -25.50 -9.08
C ASN A 62 -6.55 -24.30 -8.86
N GLY A 63 -7.35 -24.31 -7.80
CA GLY A 63 -8.25 -23.20 -7.45
C GLY A 63 -7.47 -21.99 -6.95
N MET A 64 -6.45 -22.23 -6.12
CA MET A 64 -5.57 -21.20 -5.58
C MET A 64 -4.73 -20.54 -6.68
N GLU A 65 -4.19 -21.33 -7.61
CA GLU A 65 -3.47 -20.80 -8.78
C GLU A 65 -4.36 -19.93 -9.67
N LYS A 66 -5.63 -20.31 -9.87
CA LYS A 66 -6.59 -19.50 -10.63
C LYS A 66 -6.87 -18.18 -9.91
N PHE A 67 -7.07 -18.22 -8.59
CA PHE A 67 -7.27 -17.01 -7.78
C PHE A 67 -6.06 -16.07 -7.87
N LEU A 68 -4.84 -16.58 -7.67
CA LEU A 68 -3.62 -15.78 -7.74
C LEU A 68 -3.40 -15.18 -9.13
N LYS A 69 -3.67 -15.92 -10.21
CA LYS A 69 -3.62 -15.40 -11.59
C LYS A 69 -4.64 -14.30 -11.83
N PHE A 70 -5.87 -14.48 -11.32
CA PHE A 70 -6.91 -13.46 -11.41
C PHE A 70 -6.51 -12.19 -10.65
N LEU A 71 -6.06 -12.32 -9.41
CA LEU A 71 -5.62 -11.20 -8.57
C LEU A 71 -4.51 -10.41 -9.27
N LYS A 72 -3.47 -11.12 -9.76
CA LYS A 72 -2.37 -10.50 -10.50
C LYS A 72 -2.87 -9.73 -11.72
N GLY A 73 -3.73 -10.33 -12.54
CA GLY A 73 -4.27 -9.69 -13.74
C GLY A 73 -5.11 -8.44 -13.42
N ARG A 74 -5.92 -8.49 -12.35
CA ARG A 74 -6.70 -7.32 -11.90
C ARG A 74 -5.80 -6.19 -11.42
N MET A 75 -4.75 -6.50 -10.67
CA MET A 75 -3.81 -5.47 -10.21
C MET A 75 -3.08 -4.79 -11.36
N GLU A 76 -2.67 -5.55 -12.39
CA GLU A 76 -2.07 -5.01 -13.61
C GLU A 76 -3.05 -4.14 -14.41
N GLU A 77 -4.35 -4.48 -14.40
CA GLU A 77 -5.39 -3.75 -15.13
C GLU A 77 -5.84 -2.46 -14.41
N ILE A 78 -6.01 -2.51 -13.09
CA ILE A 78 -6.48 -1.36 -12.29
C ILE A 78 -5.39 -0.29 -12.20
N GLY A 79 -4.12 -0.69 -12.04
CA GLY A 79 -3.02 0.26 -11.85
C GLY A 79 -3.27 1.21 -10.68
N ASP A 80 -3.15 2.52 -10.94
CA ASP A 80 -3.37 3.61 -9.98
C ASP A 80 -4.74 4.29 -10.15
N ASP A 81 -5.74 3.60 -10.74
CA ASP A 81 -7.07 4.15 -10.98
C ASP A 81 -7.85 4.36 -9.66
N GLU A 82 -7.80 5.58 -9.14
CA GLU A 82 -8.54 5.97 -7.94
C GLU A 82 -10.06 5.92 -8.13
N GLN A 83 -10.56 6.16 -9.35
CA GLN A 83 -11.99 6.14 -9.64
C GLN A 83 -12.54 4.72 -9.56
N TYR A 84 -11.77 3.73 -10.03
CA TYR A 84 -12.12 2.32 -9.86
C TYR A 84 -12.41 1.97 -8.40
N PHE A 85 -11.59 2.46 -7.45
CA PHE A 85 -11.79 2.19 -6.03
C PHE A 85 -13.10 2.79 -5.50
N LYS A 86 -13.43 4.03 -5.92
CA LYS A 86 -14.69 4.70 -5.55
C LYS A 86 -15.90 3.97 -6.11
N ASP A 87 -15.83 3.59 -7.38
CA ASP A 87 -16.91 2.87 -8.08
C ASP A 87 -17.17 1.50 -7.45
N VAL A 88 -16.10 0.76 -7.07
CA VAL A 88 -16.25 -0.54 -6.40
C VAL A 88 -16.92 -0.37 -5.03
N ILE A 89 -16.55 0.64 -4.25
CA ILE A 89 -17.16 0.90 -2.95
C ILE A 89 -18.64 1.26 -3.11
N GLU A 90 -18.96 2.16 -4.04
CA GLU A 90 -20.35 2.54 -4.33
C GLU A 90 -21.16 1.33 -4.82
N TYR A 91 -20.58 0.48 -5.66
CA TYR A 91 -21.21 -0.75 -6.13
C TYR A 91 -21.58 -1.68 -4.97
N TYR A 92 -20.64 -1.97 -4.06
CA TYR A 92 -20.92 -2.84 -2.91
C TYR A 92 -21.96 -2.23 -1.96
N LYS A 93 -21.91 -0.91 -1.76
CA LYS A 93 -22.87 -0.21 -0.91
C LYS A 93 -24.28 -0.21 -1.53
N SER A 94 -24.41 0.12 -2.80
CA SER A 94 -25.71 0.20 -3.49
C SER A 94 -26.33 -1.18 -3.77
N THR A 95 -25.51 -2.19 -4.06
CA THR A 95 -25.98 -3.51 -4.47
C THR A 95 -26.21 -4.44 -3.28
N TYR A 96 -25.37 -4.36 -2.25
CA TYR A 96 -25.35 -5.31 -1.14
C TYR A 96 -25.50 -4.66 0.24
N ASP A 97 -25.73 -3.34 0.31
CA ASP A 97 -25.70 -2.53 1.53
C ASP A 97 -24.40 -2.72 2.36
N LEU A 98 -23.31 -3.08 1.69
CA LEU A 98 -22.04 -3.39 2.32
C LEU A 98 -21.10 -2.19 2.25
N ASP A 99 -20.83 -1.57 3.39
CA ASP A 99 -19.86 -0.46 3.51
C ASP A 99 -18.44 -1.02 3.68
N VAL A 100 -17.85 -1.41 2.54
CA VAL A 100 -16.50 -2.00 2.49
C VAL A 100 -15.44 -1.03 3.02
N ALA A 101 -15.57 0.28 2.75
CA ALA A 101 -14.60 1.27 3.18
C ALA A 101 -14.54 1.37 4.71
N THR A 102 -15.70 1.47 5.35
CA THR A 102 -15.80 1.51 6.82
C THR A 102 -15.30 0.21 7.44
N ILE A 103 -15.68 -0.95 6.88
CA ILE A 103 -15.22 -2.27 7.38
C ILE A 103 -13.70 -2.37 7.32
N MET A 104 -13.09 -1.92 6.23
CA MET A 104 -11.65 -1.98 6.02
C MET A 104 -10.89 -0.81 6.66
N GLY A 105 -11.60 0.13 7.31
CA GLY A 105 -10.99 1.31 7.94
C GLY A 105 -10.36 2.30 6.95
N VAL A 106 -10.77 2.27 5.67
CA VAL A 106 -10.25 3.16 4.63
C VAL A 106 -11.00 4.48 4.67
N LYS A 107 -10.26 5.58 4.78
CA LYS A 107 -10.83 6.92 4.60
C LYS A 107 -10.80 7.27 3.12
N ILE A 108 -11.97 7.36 2.50
CA ILE A 108 -12.11 7.91 1.15
C ILE A 108 -12.11 9.43 1.29
N GLY A 109 -11.22 10.10 0.55
CA GLY A 109 -11.15 11.57 0.48
C GLY A 109 -12.21 12.18 -0.42
#